data_AF-A0A8K0N2K9-F1
#
_entry.id   AF-A0A8K0N2K9-F1
#
_cell.length_a   1.000
_cell.length_b   1.000
_cell.length_c   1.000
_cell.angle_alpha   90.00
_cell.angle_beta   90.00
_cell.angle_gamma   90.00
#
_symmetry.space_group_name_H-M   'P 1'
#
loop_
_entity.id
_entity.type
_entity.pdbx_description
1 polymer ?
#
loop_
_entity_poly.entity_id
_entity_poly.type
_entity_poly.pdbx_seq_one_letter_code
_entity_poly.pdbx_strand_id
1 'polypeptide(L)'
;MQQWKMYFCPLRPTIFLTVLAGVDLPDLPTKRRRKPVIRIRKSEIIDADEDDLPDPKPDKFKKPILDEIPDSGATPPSSAEETASLAEETLEAWETLRQGAGKLMRKYAVRVCGYCPEVHVGPSGHKAQNCGAFKHQQRNGQHGWQAAVIDDLIPPRYVWHVPETEPELQRELRNFYGQAPAVVELCVQGGARVPEPYKPTMRLDVGIPTNLREAEMVV
;
A
#
# COMPACT_ATOMS: atom_id res chain seq x y z
N MET A 1 14.86 6.10 23.35
CA MET A 1 14.02 5.38 22.36
C MET A 1 13.55 6.46 21.40
N GLN A 2 14.24 6.62 20.28
CA GLN A 2 13.99 7.76 19.38
C GLN A 2 12.58 7.66 18.82
N GLN A 3 11.72 8.60 19.22
CA GLN A 3 10.41 8.80 18.63
C GLN A 3 10.60 9.76 17.47
N TRP A 4 10.42 9.26 16.25
CA TRP A 4 10.29 10.12 15.08
C TRP A 4 8.87 10.69 15.11
N LYS A 5 8.73 11.98 15.42
CA LYS A 5 7.52 12.74 15.09
C LYS A 5 7.72 13.30 13.70
N MET A 6 7.16 12.62 12.71
CA MET A 6 6.83 13.26 11.43
C MET A 6 5.32 13.44 11.41
N TYR A 7 4.88 14.67 11.19
CA TYR A 7 3.47 14.99 10.99
C TYR A 7 2.98 14.22 9.76
N PHE A 8 1.96 13.40 9.97
CA PHE A 8 1.41 12.47 8.98
C PHE A 8 0.58 13.24 7.94
N CYS A 9 0.96 13.13 6.66
CA CYS A 9 0.01 13.28 5.56
C CYS A 9 -0.79 11.97 5.47
N PRO A 10 -2.13 11.98 5.51
CA PRO A 10 -2.96 10.77 5.67
C PRO A 10 -3.04 9.88 4.41
N LEU A 11 -2.10 9.97 3.48
CA LEU A 11 -2.16 9.29 2.20
C LEU A 11 -0.88 8.47 1.97
N ARG A 12 -1.02 7.14 2.08
CA ARG A 12 -0.15 6.07 1.56
C ARG A 12 1.02 5.60 2.48
N PRO A 13 0.83 4.53 3.27
CA PRO A 13 1.89 3.83 4.02
C PRO A 13 3.12 3.44 3.18
N THR A 14 2.93 3.16 1.90
CA THR A 14 4.00 2.82 0.94
C THR A 14 5.04 3.93 0.81
N ILE A 15 4.62 5.21 0.85
CA ILE A 15 5.50 6.38 0.79
C ILE A 15 6.47 6.41 1.97
N PHE A 16 6.01 6.04 3.17
CA PHE A 16 6.86 6.03 4.35
C PHE A 16 7.99 4.99 4.25
N LEU A 17 7.70 3.81 3.68
CA LEU A 17 8.71 2.78 3.45
C LEU A 17 9.70 3.13 2.36
N THR A 18 9.27 3.76 1.27
CA THR A 18 10.20 4.22 0.22
C THR A 18 11.12 5.30 0.76
N VAL A 19 10.57 6.24 1.52
CA VAL A 19 11.34 7.25 2.23
C VAL A 19 12.40 6.60 3.12
N LEU A 20 12.05 5.67 4.00
CA LEU A 20 13.04 5.01 4.85
C LEU A 20 14.04 4.13 4.06
N ALA A 21 13.66 3.60 2.91
CA ALA A 21 14.54 2.84 2.03
C ALA A 21 15.60 3.69 1.29
N GLY A 22 15.58 5.02 1.44
CA GLY A 22 16.57 5.91 0.83
C GLY A 22 16.02 6.85 -0.24
N VAL A 23 14.71 6.81 -0.50
CA VAL A 23 14.06 7.68 -1.49
C VAL A 23 13.78 9.04 -0.87
N ASP A 24 14.19 10.12 -1.51
CA ASP A 24 13.82 11.47 -1.09
C ASP A 24 12.66 11.97 -1.96
N LEU A 25 11.60 12.41 -1.30
CA LEU A 25 10.41 12.99 -1.95
C LEU A 25 10.48 14.51 -1.80
N PRO A 26 10.29 15.27 -2.91
CA PRO A 26 10.49 16.72 -2.92
C PRO A 26 9.50 17.45 -2.01
N ASP A 27 8.25 16.97 -1.93
CA ASP A 27 7.18 17.60 -1.15
C ASP A 27 7.14 17.10 0.30
N LEU A 28 7.89 16.03 0.61
CA LEU A 28 8.02 15.44 1.95
C LEU A 28 9.50 15.40 2.37
N PRO A 29 10.11 16.58 2.65
CA PRO A 29 11.52 16.65 3.03
C PRO A 29 11.76 15.85 4.31
N THR A 30 12.62 14.83 4.23
CA THR A 30 12.96 13.98 5.37
C THR A 30 14.38 14.25 5.84
N LYS A 31 14.54 14.60 7.11
CA LYS A 31 15.86 14.75 7.73
C LYS A 31 16.34 13.37 8.19
N ARG A 32 17.23 12.77 7.40
CA ARG A 32 17.95 11.54 7.79
C ARG A 32 19.14 11.93 8.66
N ARG A 33 19.26 11.31 9.82
CA ARG A 33 20.46 11.48 10.64
C ARG A 33 21.63 10.73 10.01
N ARG A 34 22.75 11.44 9.90
CA ARG A 34 24.06 10.98 9.44
C ARG A 34 24.94 10.53 10.61
N LYS A 35 24.62 10.92 11.85
CA LYS A 35 25.25 10.39 13.07
C LYS A 35 24.27 9.52 13.88
N PRO A 36 24.73 8.39 14.44
CA PRO A 36 23.89 7.54 15.28
C PRO A 36 23.60 8.22 16.62
N VAL A 37 22.42 7.95 17.18
CA VAL A 37 22.18 8.28 18.60
C VAL A 37 22.73 7.16 19.46
N ILE A 38 23.66 7.52 20.33
CA ILE A 38 24.39 6.56 21.14
C ILE A 38 23.61 6.35 22.43
N ARG A 39 23.10 5.14 22.63
CA ARG A 39 22.46 4.76 23.88
C ARG A 39 23.45 3.98 24.75
N ILE A 40 24.00 4.64 25.76
CA ILE A 40 25.00 4.04 26.67
C ILE A 40 24.31 3.18 27.73
N ARG A 41 23.20 3.66 28.30
CA ARG A 41 22.42 2.96 29.34
C ARG A 41 20.92 3.01 29.04
N LYS A 42 20.11 2.37 29.89
CA LYS A 42 18.63 2.32 29.72
C LYS A 42 17.99 3.72 29.65
N SER A 43 18.58 4.71 30.33
CA SER A 43 18.13 6.10 30.42
C SER A 43 19.10 7.15 29.84
N GLU A 44 20.32 6.76 29.50
CA GLU A 44 21.36 7.70 29.04
C GLU A 44 21.49 7.63 27.52
N ILE A 45 21.11 8.73 26.87
CA ILE A 45 21.10 8.90 25.42
C ILE A 45 21.97 10.11 25.12
N ILE A 46 23.08 9.88 24.41
CA ILE A 46 23.92 10.96 23.89
C ILE A 46 23.49 11.21 22.44
N ASP A 47 23.00 12.43 22.21
CA ASP A 47 22.72 12.90 20.86
C ASP A 47 24.03 13.35 20.22
N ALA A 48 24.47 12.67 19.17
CA ALA A 48 25.70 13.01 18.46
C ALA A 48 25.39 14.16 17.48
N ASP A 49 25.86 15.35 17.83
CA ASP A 49 25.56 16.58 17.08
C ASP A 49 26.10 16.50 15.64
N GLU A 50 25.32 16.98 14.67
CA GLU A 50 25.64 16.86 13.23
C GLU A 50 26.33 18.11 12.66
N ASP A 51 26.54 19.13 13.48
CA ASP A 51 27.13 20.42 13.09
C ASP A 51 28.55 20.29 12.52
N ASP A 52 29.32 19.28 12.95
CA ASP A 52 30.68 19.02 12.42
C ASP A 52 30.70 18.30 11.06
N LEU A 53 29.54 17.89 10.53
CA LEU A 53 29.50 17.16 9.27
C LEU A 53 29.50 18.12 8.07
N PRO A 54 30.29 17.85 7.03
CA PRO A 54 30.23 18.65 5.81
C PRO A 54 28.83 18.61 5.21
N ASP A 55 28.45 19.68 4.51
CA ASP A 55 27.17 19.75 3.82
C ASP A 55 26.99 18.54 2.88
N PRO A 56 25.79 17.94 2.86
CA PRO A 56 25.53 16.80 1.99
C PRO A 56 25.73 17.21 0.53
N LYS A 57 26.56 16.46 -0.19
CA LYS A 57 26.70 16.65 -1.64
C LYS A 57 25.34 16.39 -2.30
N PRO A 58 24.86 17.27 -3.19
CA PRO A 58 23.62 17.02 -3.92
C PRO A 58 23.79 15.72 -4.71
N ASP A 59 22.89 14.77 -4.43
CA ASP A 59 22.89 13.49 -5.10
C ASP A 59 22.43 13.69 -6.54
N LYS A 60 23.36 13.44 -7.46
CA LYS A 60 23.21 13.71 -8.91
C LYS A 60 22.18 12.79 -9.57
N PHE A 61 21.74 11.74 -8.87
CA PHE A 61 20.81 10.73 -9.37
C PHE A 61 19.40 10.83 -8.77
N LYS A 62 19.12 11.86 -7.95
CA LYS A 62 17.78 12.10 -7.42
C LYS A 62 16.87 12.62 -8.52
N LYS A 63 16.24 11.70 -9.25
CA LYS A 63 14.94 12.01 -9.87
C LYS A 63 13.92 12.07 -8.72
N PRO A 64 13.30 13.24 -8.47
CA PRO A 64 12.21 13.30 -7.52
C PRO A 64 11.10 12.37 -8.00
N ILE A 65 10.66 11.45 -7.15
CA ILE A 65 9.41 10.73 -7.40
C ILE A 65 8.31 11.74 -7.09
N LEU A 66 7.49 12.07 -8.09
CA LEU A 66 6.33 12.94 -7.89
C LEU A 66 5.30 12.22 -7.03
N ASP A 67 4.69 12.94 -6.07
CA ASP A 67 3.65 12.38 -5.20
C ASP A 67 2.36 12.06 -5.98
N GLU A 68 2.10 12.81 -7.05
CA GLU A 68 1.02 12.59 -8.02
C GLU A 68 1.54 12.83 -9.45
N ILE A 69 1.15 11.96 -10.38
CA ILE A 69 1.37 12.22 -11.80
C ILE A 69 0.33 13.28 -12.18
N PRO A 70 0.73 14.47 -12.67
CA PRO A 70 -0.23 15.48 -13.06
C PRO A 70 -1.13 14.94 -14.17
N ASP A 71 -2.46 15.08 -14.01
CA ASP A 71 -3.48 14.60 -14.95
C ASP A 71 -3.23 15.08 -16.40
N SER A 72 -2.57 16.23 -16.56
CA SER A 72 -2.21 16.82 -17.85
C SER A 72 -1.18 16.02 -18.67
N GLY A 73 -0.58 14.97 -18.11
CA GLY A 73 0.33 14.05 -18.81
C GLY A 73 -0.27 12.71 -19.21
N ALA A 74 -1.48 12.37 -18.75
CA ALA A 74 -2.11 11.07 -19.02
C ALA A 74 -2.93 11.15 -20.32
N THR A 75 -2.48 10.44 -21.35
CA THR A 75 -3.26 10.28 -22.59
C THR A 75 -4.06 8.99 -22.46
N PRO A 76 -5.40 9.02 -22.62
CA PRO A 76 -6.20 7.80 -22.59
C PRO A 76 -5.82 6.91 -23.79
N PRO A 77 -5.85 5.58 -23.62
CA PRO A 77 -5.58 4.67 -24.74
C PRO A 77 -6.60 4.89 -25.86
N SER A 78 -6.13 4.86 -27.10
CA SER A 78 -6.90 5.17 -28.30
C SER A 78 -7.51 3.93 -28.96
N SER A 79 -7.09 2.73 -28.56
CA SER A 79 -7.56 1.45 -29.09
C SER A 79 -7.68 0.37 -28.03
N ALA A 80 -8.40 -0.70 -28.33
CA ALA A 80 -8.50 -1.87 -27.45
C ALA A 80 -7.15 -2.56 -27.24
N GLU A 81 -6.30 -2.64 -28.28
CA GLU A 81 -4.95 -3.22 -28.18
C GLU A 81 -4.02 -2.40 -27.28
N GLU A 82 -4.10 -1.07 -27.38
CA GLU A 82 -3.37 -0.16 -26.51
C GLU A 82 -3.87 -0.24 -25.06
N THR A 83 -5.19 -0.36 -24.86
CA THR A 83 -5.80 -0.54 -23.54
C THR A 83 -5.33 -1.85 -22.90
N ALA A 84 -5.30 -2.94 -23.66
CA ALA A 84 -4.83 -4.24 -23.19
C ALA A 84 -3.34 -4.23 -22.83
N SER A 85 -2.49 -3.62 -23.66
CA SER A 85 -1.06 -3.45 -23.36
C SER A 85 -0.85 -2.64 -22.08
N LEU A 86 -1.56 -1.51 -21.94
CA LEU A 86 -1.48 -0.67 -20.74
C LEU A 86 -1.96 -1.40 -19.49
N ALA A 87 -3.00 -2.23 -19.61
CA ALA A 87 -3.52 -3.03 -18.52
C ALA A 87 -2.53 -4.13 -18.08
N GLU A 88 -1.85 -4.80 -19.02
CA GLU A 88 -0.79 -5.76 -18.71
C GLU A 88 0.39 -5.07 -17.99
N GLU A 89 0.89 -3.96 -18.51
CA GLU A 89 1.96 -3.18 -17.88
C GLU A 89 1.58 -2.70 -16.47
N THR A 90 0.33 -2.27 -16.29
CA THR A 90 -0.19 -1.82 -14.99
C THR A 90 -0.24 -2.98 -13.98
N LEU A 91 -0.64 -4.18 -14.40
CA LEU A 91 -0.60 -5.37 -13.55
C LEU A 91 0.82 -5.75 -13.16
N GLU A 92 1.76 -5.76 -14.11
CA GLU A 92 3.16 -6.05 -13.82
C GLU A 92 3.75 -5.04 -12.83
N ALA A 93 3.45 -3.76 -13.00
CA ALA A 93 3.86 -2.70 -12.06
C ALA A 93 3.24 -2.90 -10.67
N TRP A 94 1.95 -3.25 -10.60
CA TRP A 94 1.24 -3.54 -9.35
C TRP A 94 1.86 -4.73 -8.60
N GLU A 95 2.16 -5.81 -9.29
CA GLU A 95 2.81 -6.98 -8.71
C GLU A 95 4.24 -6.66 -8.26
N THR A 96 5.00 -5.95 -9.09
CA THR A 96 6.36 -5.51 -8.77
C THR A 96 6.38 -4.65 -7.50
N LEU A 97 5.43 -3.73 -7.38
CA LEU A 97 5.26 -2.89 -6.18
C LEU A 97 4.99 -3.74 -4.93
N ARG A 98 4.03 -4.66 -4.99
CA ARG A 98 3.69 -5.54 -3.85
C ARG A 98 4.84 -6.45 -3.47
N GLN A 99 5.52 -7.06 -4.45
CA GLN A 99 6.69 -7.91 -4.21
C GLN A 99 7.86 -7.11 -3.62
N GLY A 100 8.11 -5.90 -4.13
CA GLY A 100 9.13 -4.98 -3.63
C GLY A 100 8.88 -4.58 -2.18
N ALA A 101 7.65 -4.16 -1.86
CA ALA A 101 7.23 -3.87 -0.50
C ALA A 101 7.37 -5.09 0.43
N GLY A 102 6.99 -6.29 -0.03
CA GLY A 102 7.19 -7.53 0.73
C GLY A 102 8.67 -7.85 0.99
N LYS A 103 9.57 -7.60 0.02
CA LYS A 103 11.03 -7.72 0.21
C LYS A 103 11.53 -6.74 1.27
N LEU A 104 11.04 -5.50 1.27
CA LEU A 104 11.40 -4.49 2.28
C LEU A 104 10.94 -4.89 3.68
N MET A 105 9.71 -5.42 3.81
CA MET A 105 9.17 -5.90 5.09
C MET A 105 9.93 -7.09 5.67
N ARG A 106 10.59 -7.90 4.82
CA ARG A 106 11.50 -8.95 5.29
C ARG A 106 12.81 -8.41 5.84
N LYS A 107 13.28 -7.28 5.31
CA LYS A 107 14.54 -6.64 5.73
C LYS A 107 14.35 -5.75 6.95
N TYR A 108 13.24 -5.03 7.02
CA TYR A 108 12.94 -4.10 8.09
C TYR A 108 11.67 -4.54 8.80
N ALA A 109 11.73 -4.70 10.13
CA ALA A 109 10.53 -4.96 10.90
C ALA A 109 9.55 -3.79 10.77
N VAL A 110 8.33 -4.07 10.35
CA VAL A 110 7.26 -3.06 10.21
C VAL A 110 6.15 -3.38 11.19
N ARG A 111 5.69 -2.35 11.89
CA ARG A 111 4.58 -2.38 12.83
C ARG A 111 3.50 -1.43 12.35
N VAL A 112 2.25 -1.83 12.49
CA VAL A 112 1.11 -0.95 12.21
C VAL A 112 0.22 -0.87 13.43
N CYS A 113 -0.46 0.25 13.59
CA CYS A 113 -1.47 0.39 14.63
C CYS A 113 -2.78 -0.26 14.12
N GLY A 114 -3.37 -1.17 14.89
CA GLY A 114 -4.66 -1.77 14.54
C GLY A 114 -5.87 -0.83 14.61
N TYR A 115 -5.66 0.44 14.98
CA TYR A 115 -6.74 1.41 15.20
C TYR A 115 -6.64 2.68 14.35
N CYS A 116 -5.43 3.08 13.94
CA CYS A 116 -5.22 4.24 13.09
C CYS A 116 -4.24 3.90 11.96
N PRO A 117 -4.17 4.70 10.88
CA PRO A 117 -3.31 4.44 9.73
C PRO A 117 -1.80 4.58 9.98
N GLU A 118 -1.36 4.57 11.24
CA GLU A 118 0.03 4.83 11.59
C GLU A 118 0.89 3.58 11.40
N VAL A 119 2.05 3.78 10.77
CA VAL A 119 3.04 2.74 10.48
C VAL A 119 4.35 3.13 11.14
N HIS A 120 4.99 2.15 11.77
CA HIS A 120 6.27 2.28 12.42
C HIS A 120 7.25 1.25 11.86
N VAL A 121 8.42 1.69 11.43
CA VAL A 121 9.49 0.78 10.99
C VAL A 121 10.49 0.63 12.13
N GLY A 122 10.54 -0.57 12.69
CA GLY A 122 11.37 -0.93 13.83
C GLY A 122 10.92 -2.24 14.49
N PRO A 123 11.78 -2.86 15.30
CA PRO A 123 11.45 -4.13 15.97
C PRO A 123 10.24 -4.02 16.91
N SER A 124 9.97 -2.83 17.45
CA SER A 124 8.84 -2.55 18.32
C SER A 124 8.30 -1.16 18.04
N GLY A 125 6.97 -1.01 18.04
CA GLY A 125 6.32 0.28 17.86
C GLY A 125 6.67 1.29 18.95
N HIS A 126 6.45 2.57 18.67
CA HIS A 126 6.78 3.65 19.61
C HIS A 126 5.74 3.77 20.75
N LYS A 127 6.15 4.42 21.83
CA LYS A 127 5.31 4.64 23.04
C LYS A 127 4.62 6.01 23.05
N ALA A 128 4.52 6.70 21.90
CA ALA A 128 3.88 8.01 21.89
C ALA A 128 2.37 7.84 22.08
N GLN A 129 1.77 8.77 22.82
CA GLN A 129 0.37 8.73 23.24
C GLN A 129 -0.48 9.65 22.36
N ASN A 130 -0.29 9.54 21.05
CA ASN A 130 -0.88 10.41 20.04
C ASN A 130 -1.75 9.64 19.03
N CYS A 131 -2.22 8.44 19.38
CA CYS A 131 -3.12 7.67 18.53
C CYS A 131 -4.42 8.47 18.31
N GLY A 132 -4.71 8.82 17.05
CA GLY A 132 -5.90 9.59 16.65
C GLY A 132 -7.15 8.73 16.43
N ALA A 133 -7.11 7.44 16.76
CA ALA A 133 -8.22 6.52 16.52
C ALA A 133 -9.42 6.78 17.44
N PHE A 134 -10.61 6.35 17.02
CA PHE A 134 -11.80 6.37 17.86
C PHE A 134 -11.55 5.69 19.22
N LYS A 135 -12.07 6.30 20.30
CA LYS A 135 -11.89 5.88 21.70
C LYS A 135 -10.43 5.80 22.18
N HIS A 136 -9.49 6.53 21.57
CA HIS A 136 -8.10 6.57 22.02
C HIS A 136 -7.93 7.00 23.49
N GLN A 137 -8.84 7.81 24.05
CA GLN A 137 -8.84 8.21 25.46
C GLN A 137 -8.88 7.00 26.42
N GLN A 138 -9.64 5.95 26.07
CA GLN A 138 -9.71 4.72 26.87
C GLN A 138 -8.39 3.93 26.87
N ARG A 139 -7.53 4.18 25.88
CA ARG A 139 -6.19 3.62 25.75
C ARG A 139 -5.09 4.62 26.12
N ASN A 140 -5.45 5.75 26.74
CA ASN A 140 -4.52 6.84 27.06
C ASN A 140 -3.67 7.28 25.84
N GLY A 141 -4.31 7.38 24.67
CA GLY A 141 -3.66 7.75 23.41
C GLY A 141 -2.67 6.72 22.85
N GLN A 142 -2.56 5.52 23.43
CA GLN A 142 -1.59 4.52 23.00
C GLN A 142 -2.01 3.80 21.72
N HIS A 143 -1.00 3.42 20.95
CA HIS A 143 -1.12 2.62 19.74
C HIS A 143 -1.17 1.12 20.03
N GLY A 144 -2.03 0.42 19.29
CA GLY A 144 -2.12 -1.03 19.30
C GLY A 144 -1.22 -1.65 18.25
N TRP A 145 0.09 -1.72 18.52
CA TRP A 145 1.07 -2.20 17.55
C TRP A 145 0.94 -3.70 17.29
N GLN A 146 0.87 -4.05 16.01
CA GLN A 146 0.96 -5.42 15.51
C GLN A 146 2.04 -5.53 14.42
N ALA A 147 2.47 -6.75 14.11
CA ALA A 147 3.31 -6.98 12.94
C ALA A 147 2.51 -6.65 11.68
N ALA A 148 3.11 -5.90 10.76
CA ALA A 148 2.46 -5.54 9.52
C ALA A 148 2.43 -6.73 8.54
N VAL A 149 1.35 -6.85 7.77
CA VAL A 149 1.26 -7.64 6.54
C VAL A 149 1.25 -6.70 5.32
N ILE A 150 1.46 -7.25 4.13
CA ILE A 150 1.52 -6.45 2.90
C ILE A 150 0.25 -5.62 2.67
N ASP A 151 -0.90 -6.14 3.08
CA ASP A 151 -2.20 -5.49 2.93
C ASP A 151 -2.41 -4.34 3.93
N ASP A 152 -1.61 -4.23 5.00
CA ASP A 152 -1.64 -3.03 5.85
C ASP A 152 -0.96 -1.84 5.16
N LEU A 153 0.01 -2.11 4.27
CA LEU A 153 0.73 -1.09 3.53
C LEU A 153 0.01 -0.74 2.24
N ILE A 154 -0.45 -1.77 1.53
CA ILE A 154 -1.09 -1.71 0.22
C ILE A 154 -2.46 -2.39 0.37
N PRO A 155 -3.45 -1.72 1.01
CA PRO A 155 -4.75 -2.31 1.27
C PRO A 155 -5.48 -2.61 -0.05
N PRO A 156 -5.78 -3.89 -0.35
CA PRO A 156 -6.58 -4.22 -1.50
C PRO A 156 -8.02 -3.78 -1.25
N ARG A 157 -8.61 -3.05 -2.20
CA ARG A 157 -10.07 -2.85 -2.24
C ARG A 157 -10.66 -3.91 -3.13
N TYR A 158 -11.37 -4.87 -2.57
CA TYR A 158 -12.00 -5.93 -3.34
C TYR A 158 -13.27 -5.43 -4.02
N VAL A 159 -13.42 -5.80 -5.28
CA VAL A 159 -14.59 -5.55 -6.13
C VAL A 159 -15.06 -6.86 -6.75
N TRP A 160 -16.25 -6.86 -7.32
CA TRP A 160 -16.89 -8.04 -7.89
C TRP A 160 -16.33 -8.22 -9.30
N HIS A 161 -15.92 -9.44 -9.61
CA HIS A 161 -15.51 -9.80 -10.96
C HIS A 161 -16.74 -10.10 -11.80
N VAL A 162 -16.93 -9.36 -12.89
CA VAL A 162 -18.03 -9.58 -13.84
C VAL A 162 -17.43 -10.13 -15.14
N PRO A 163 -17.77 -11.37 -15.53
CA PRO A 163 -17.28 -11.92 -16.79
C PRO A 163 -17.74 -11.08 -18.00
N GLU A 164 -16.91 -11.02 -19.04
CA GLU A 164 -17.20 -10.25 -20.26
C GLU A 164 -18.52 -10.65 -20.96
N THR A 165 -19.00 -11.87 -20.72
CA THR A 165 -20.28 -12.37 -21.23
C THR A 165 -21.51 -11.73 -20.59
N GLU A 166 -21.36 -11.12 -19.40
CA GLU A 166 -22.44 -10.52 -18.64
C GLU A 166 -22.36 -8.99 -18.73
N PRO A 167 -23.40 -8.30 -19.24
CA PRO A 167 -23.33 -6.85 -19.45
C PRO A 167 -23.30 -6.07 -18.14
N GLU A 168 -23.93 -6.59 -17.06
CA GLU A 168 -24.05 -5.88 -15.79
C GLU A 168 -24.06 -6.83 -14.59
N LEU A 169 -23.56 -6.32 -13.45
CA LEU A 169 -23.62 -7.02 -12.16
C LEU A 169 -25.08 -7.10 -11.65
N GLN A 170 -25.62 -8.31 -11.52
CA GLN A 170 -26.92 -8.51 -10.89
C GLN A 170 -26.77 -8.67 -9.37
N ARG A 171 -27.41 -7.78 -8.60
CA ARG A 171 -27.30 -7.74 -7.12
C ARG A 171 -27.81 -9.04 -6.47
N GLU A 172 -28.82 -9.63 -7.07
CA GLU A 172 -29.46 -10.87 -6.67
C GLU A 172 -28.50 -12.07 -6.80
N LEU A 173 -27.61 -12.02 -7.80
CA LEU A 173 -26.62 -13.06 -8.09
C LEU A 173 -25.25 -12.80 -7.48
N ARG A 174 -25.10 -11.78 -6.61
CA ARG A 174 -23.82 -11.39 -5.98
C ARG A 174 -23.02 -12.53 -5.35
N ASN A 175 -23.71 -13.61 -4.94
CA ASN A 175 -23.10 -14.77 -4.29
C ASN A 175 -22.39 -15.71 -5.27
N PHE A 176 -22.64 -15.59 -6.58
CA PHE A 176 -22.03 -16.40 -7.64
C PHE A 176 -20.80 -15.74 -8.23
N TYR A 177 -20.75 -14.40 -8.24
CA TYR A 177 -19.56 -13.66 -8.66
C TYR A 177 -18.38 -13.88 -7.72
N GLY A 178 -17.18 -13.93 -8.30
CA GLY A 178 -15.94 -13.84 -7.56
C GLY A 178 -15.56 -12.40 -7.22
N GLN A 179 -14.43 -12.24 -6.55
CA GLN A 179 -13.87 -10.95 -6.17
C GLN A 179 -12.38 -10.87 -6.51
N ALA A 180 -11.95 -9.66 -6.87
CA ALA A 180 -10.55 -9.33 -7.10
C ALA A 180 -10.23 -7.95 -6.52
N PRO A 181 -8.95 -7.64 -6.22
CA PRO A 181 -8.54 -6.27 -5.94
C PRO A 181 -8.91 -5.36 -7.12
N ALA A 182 -9.36 -4.13 -6.84
CA ALA A 182 -9.86 -3.19 -7.85
C ALA A 182 -8.87 -2.90 -8.98
N VAL A 183 -7.57 -2.82 -8.65
CA VAL A 183 -6.51 -2.65 -9.66
C VAL A 183 -6.45 -3.86 -10.59
N VAL A 184 -6.59 -5.07 -10.04
CA VAL A 184 -6.58 -6.31 -10.82
C VAL A 184 -7.80 -6.40 -11.71
N GLU A 185 -8.99 -6.16 -11.15
CA GLU A 185 -10.24 -6.18 -11.91
C GLU A 185 -10.21 -5.16 -13.06
N LEU A 186 -9.77 -3.93 -12.79
CA LEU A 186 -9.69 -2.88 -13.81
C LEU A 186 -8.79 -3.30 -14.98
N CYS A 187 -7.65 -3.93 -14.70
CA CYS A 187 -6.74 -4.37 -15.75
C CYS A 187 -7.29 -5.59 -16.51
N VAL A 188 -7.95 -6.53 -15.82
CA VAL A 188 -8.59 -7.68 -16.46
C VAL A 188 -9.70 -7.22 -17.41
N GLN A 189 -10.54 -6.28 -16.99
CA GLN A 189 -11.55 -5.65 -17.86
C GLN A 189 -10.92 -4.87 -19.01
N GLY A 190 -9.70 -4.36 -18.82
CA GLY A 190 -8.89 -3.73 -19.87
C GLY A 190 -8.30 -4.71 -20.88
N GLY A 191 -8.49 -6.02 -20.71
CA GLY A 191 -7.98 -7.06 -21.61
C GLY A 191 -6.71 -7.77 -21.13
N ALA A 192 -6.23 -7.45 -19.92
CA ALA A 192 -5.06 -8.13 -19.37
C ALA A 192 -5.40 -9.56 -18.91
N ARG A 193 -4.43 -10.47 -19.03
CA ARG A 193 -4.59 -11.85 -18.58
C ARG A 193 -4.77 -11.92 -17.07
N VAL A 194 -5.72 -12.73 -16.61
CA VAL A 194 -5.96 -12.92 -15.17
C VAL A 194 -4.72 -13.56 -14.52
N PRO A 195 -4.09 -12.91 -13.52
CA PRO A 195 -2.95 -13.49 -12.85
C PRO A 195 -3.35 -14.70 -11.99
N GLU A 196 -2.52 -15.75 -12.00
CA GLU A 196 -2.76 -17.01 -11.26
C GLU A 196 -3.14 -16.82 -9.78
N PRO A 197 -2.52 -15.90 -9.01
CA PRO A 197 -2.86 -15.72 -7.60
C PRO A 197 -4.30 -15.28 -7.34
N TYR A 198 -4.96 -14.66 -8.32
CA TYR A 198 -6.31 -14.11 -8.15
C TYR A 198 -7.41 -14.98 -8.76
N LYS A 199 -7.08 -15.97 -9.61
CA LYS A 199 -8.08 -16.88 -10.20
C LYS A 199 -8.99 -17.54 -9.16
N PRO A 200 -8.50 -18.05 -8.02
CA PRO A 200 -9.36 -18.69 -7.03
C PRO A 200 -10.37 -17.73 -6.38
N THR A 201 -10.01 -16.45 -6.22
CA THR A 201 -10.93 -15.47 -5.64
C THR A 201 -11.94 -14.97 -6.68
N MET A 202 -11.56 -14.95 -7.95
CA MET A 202 -12.39 -14.52 -9.08
C MET A 202 -13.44 -15.55 -9.53
N ARG A 203 -13.38 -16.79 -9.03
CA ARG A 203 -14.39 -17.84 -9.28
C ARG A 203 -14.70 -18.06 -10.78
N LEU A 204 -13.66 -18.06 -11.61
CA LEU A 204 -13.78 -18.23 -13.06
C LEU A 204 -14.34 -19.60 -13.48
N ASP A 205 -14.34 -20.55 -12.56
CA ASP A 205 -14.85 -21.91 -12.70
C ASP A 205 -16.31 -22.07 -12.26
N VAL A 206 -16.93 -21.01 -11.70
CA VAL A 206 -18.33 -21.02 -11.26
C VAL A 206 -19.22 -20.49 -12.38
N GLY A 207 -20.14 -21.32 -12.86
CA GLY A 207 -21.20 -20.88 -13.77
C GLY A 207 -22.12 -19.89 -13.06
N ILE A 208 -22.27 -18.70 -13.63
CA ILE A 208 -23.20 -17.68 -13.13
C ILE A 208 -24.59 -18.01 -13.68
N PRO A 209 -25.60 -18.20 -12.83
CA PRO A 209 -26.97 -18.43 -13.28
C PRO A 209 -27.48 -17.26 -14.12
N THR A 210 -28.27 -17.53 -15.15
CA THR A 210 -28.87 -16.47 -16.00
C THR A 210 -29.99 -15.70 -15.28
N ASN A 211 -30.60 -16.30 -14.25
CA ASN A 211 -31.70 -15.74 -13.50
C ASN A 211 -31.82 -16.35 -12.09
N LEU A 212 -32.65 -15.74 -11.26
CA LEU A 212 -32.92 -16.19 -9.88
C LEU A 212 -33.47 -17.61 -9.79
N ARG A 213 -34.32 -18.03 -10.72
CA ARG A 213 -34.91 -19.37 -10.69
C ARG A 213 -33.84 -20.44 -10.94
N GLU A 214 -32.88 -20.16 -11.81
CA GLU A 214 -31.71 -21.01 -12.00
C GLU A 214 -30.81 -21.00 -10.77
N ALA A 215 -30.58 -19.83 -10.16
CA ALA A 215 -29.80 -19.73 -8.92
C ALA A 215 -30.40 -20.57 -7.77
N GLU A 216 -31.72 -20.61 -7.62
CA GLU A 216 -32.42 -21.42 -6.62
C GLU A 216 -32.26 -22.93 -6.83
N MET A 217 -31.96 -23.39 -8.05
CA MET A 217 -31.75 -24.82 -8.35
C MET A 217 -30.33 -25.31 -7.98
N VAL A 218 -29.40 -24.39 -7.71
CA VAL A 218 -27.98 -24.68 -7.44
C VAL A 218 -27.68 -24.68 -5.92
N VAL A 219 -28.63 -24.23 -5.09
CA VAL A 219 -28.52 -24.16 -3.62
C VAL A 219 -28.98 -25.44 -2.94
#